data_AF-V4Y2H4-F1
#
_entry.id   AF-V4Y2H4-F1
#
_cell.length_a   1.000
_cell.length_b   1.000
_cell.length_c   1.000
_cell.angle_alpha   90.00
_cell.angle_beta   90.00
_cell.angle_gamma   90.00
#
_symmetry.space_group_name_H-M   'P 1'
#
loop_
_entity.id
_entity.type
_entity.pdbx_description
1 polymer ?
#
loop_
_entity_poly.entity_id
_entity_poly.type
_entity_poly.pdbx_seq_one_letter_code
_entity_poly.pdbx_strand_id
1 'polypeptide(L)'
;CSHVSRHYVRTYLELDRGASRADDLLDSLGYVHHCEDCLAREHEFGWHPESVPETCPNCGSNRVVTAGPIWLGAVADSDFTERVRGHLTDELGERKQADKLLATVAAELDTPTHYDQHRLCKQWGSRPTPWTSFWTRCETLATRRPAHSTAAPRSKLTPK
;
A
#
# COMPACT_ATOMS: atom_id res chain seq x y z
N CYS A 1 1.39 -7.62 11.27
CA CYS A 1 2.01 -8.10 10.01
C CYS A 1 1.00 -8.89 9.20
N SER A 2 0.71 -8.47 7.98
CA SER A 2 -0.32 -9.02 7.10
C SER A 2 0.28 -9.31 5.74
N HIS A 3 -0.09 -10.44 5.14
CA HIS A 3 0.37 -10.77 3.79
C HIS A 3 -0.66 -11.65 3.06
N VAL A 4 -0.58 -11.63 1.73
CA VAL A 4 -1.35 -12.52 0.86
C VAL A 4 -0.41 -13.54 0.26
N SER A 5 -0.80 -14.81 0.31
CA SER A 5 -0.05 -15.88 -0.36
C SER A 5 -1.04 -16.90 -0.92
N ARG A 6 -0.92 -17.19 -2.23
CA ARG A 6 -1.92 -17.99 -2.96
C ARG A 6 -3.31 -17.36 -2.81
N HIS A 7 -4.27 -18.10 -2.25
CA HIS A 7 -5.67 -17.67 -2.08
C HIS A 7 -6.02 -17.32 -0.63
N TYR A 8 -5.01 -17.10 0.23
CA TYR A 8 -5.22 -16.81 1.63
C TYR A 8 -4.61 -15.46 2.03
N VAL A 9 -5.41 -14.69 2.76
CA VAL A 9 -4.97 -13.51 3.50
C VAL A 9 -4.64 -13.96 4.92
N ARG A 10 -3.47 -13.59 5.42
CA ARG A 10 -3.05 -13.87 6.80
C ARG A 10 -2.67 -12.57 7.48
N THR A 11 -3.08 -12.45 8.74
CA THR A 11 -2.84 -11.28 9.57
C THR A 11 -2.41 -11.76 10.96
N TYR A 12 -1.24 -11.31 11.39
CA TYR A 12 -0.66 -11.55 12.70
C TYR A 12 -0.71 -10.23 13.49
N LEU A 13 -1.40 -10.25 14.62
CA LEU A 13 -1.65 -9.06 15.45
C LEU A 13 -1.07 -9.28 16.84
N GLU A 14 -0.47 -8.22 17.38
CA GLU A 14 -0.25 -8.08 18.80
C GLU A 14 -1.43 -7.31 19.40
N LEU A 15 -1.96 -7.80 20.51
CA LEU A 15 -3.09 -7.18 21.19
C LEU A 15 -2.57 -6.39 22.39
N ASP A 16 -2.88 -5.09 22.40
CA ASP A 16 -2.61 -4.22 23.52
C ASP A 16 -3.91 -3.78 24.21
N ARG A 17 -3.82 -3.34 25.46
CA ARG A 17 -4.97 -2.93 26.27
C ARG A 17 -4.95 -1.42 26.51
N GLY A 18 -6.09 -0.78 26.26
CA GLY A 18 -6.32 0.62 26.58
C GLY A 18 -7.19 1.29 25.54
N ALA A 19 -8.20 2.04 25.97
CA ALA A 19 -9.13 2.74 25.08
C ALA A 19 -8.37 3.73 24.18
N SER A 20 -7.51 4.59 24.75
CA SER A 20 -6.74 5.57 23.99
C SER A 20 -5.88 4.94 22.90
N ARG A 21 -5.26 3.78 23.17
CA ARG A 21 -4.46 3.07 22.16
C ARG A 21 -5.32 2.50 21.03
N ALA A 22 -6.54 2.07 21.34
CA ALA A 22 -7.48 1.65 20.31
C ALA A 22 -7.94 2.85 19.47
N ASP A 23 -8.20 3.99 20.11
CA ASP A 23 -8.58 5.23 19.42
C ASP A 23 -7.47 5.71 18.47
N ASP A 24 -6.20 5.69 18.91
CA ASP A 24 -5.04 6.06 18.09
C ASP A 24 -4.92 5.19 16.82
N LEU A 25 -5.36 3.92 16.86
CA LEU A 25 -5.33 3.04 15.68
C LEU A 25 -6.39 3.41 14.64
N LEU A 26 -7.47 4.08 15.04
CA LEU A 26 -8.53 4.49 14.11
C LEU A 26 -8.03 5.58 13.15
N ASP A 27 -7.01 6.34 13.53
CA ASP A 27 -6.32 7.29 12.64
C ASP A 27 -5.54 6.60 11.50
N SER A 28 -5.34 5.29 11.59
CA SER A 28 -4.72 4.49 10.51
C SER A 28 -5.74 3.93 9.52
N LEU A 29 -7.05 4.16 9.75
CA LEU A 29 -8.09 3.85 8.78
C LEU A 29 -8.24 4.98 7.76
N GLY A 30 -8.76 4.63 6.59
CA GLY A 30 -9.08 5.62 5.57
C GLY A 30 -9.67 5.03 4.31
N TYR A 31 -9.64 5.81 3.24
CA TYR A 31 -10.30 5.53 1.98
C TYR A 31 -9.29 5.58 0.83
N VAL A 32 -9.56 4.81 -0.21
CA VAL A 32 -8.83 4.84 -1.49
C VAL A 32 -9.80 5.23 -2.59
N HIS A 33 -9.44 6.25 -3.37
CA HIS A 33 -10.15 6.65 -4.58
C HIS A 33 -9.40 6.09 -5.78
N HIS A 34 -10.06 5.22 -6.54
CA HIS A 34 -9.48 4.51 -7.67
C HIS A 34 -10.19 4.89 -8.97
N CYS A 35 -9.45 5.46 -9.91
CA CYS A 35 -9.94 5.62 -11.28
C CYS A 35 -9.77 4.32 -12.06
N GLU A 36 -10.87 3.72 -12.50
CA GLU A 36 -10.83 2.47 -13.27
C GLU A 36 -10.27 2.63 -14.68
N ASP A 37 -10.27 3.85 -15.22
CA ASP A 37 -9.81 4.13 -16.58
C ASP A 37 -8.30 4.34 -16.66
N CYS A 38 -7.71 5.14 -15.77
CA CYS A 38 -6.25 5.41 -15.82
C CYS A 38 -5.46 4.72 -14.70
N LEU A 39 -6.13 3.97 -13.83
CA LEU A 39 -5.57 3.27 -12.66
C LEU A 39 -4.98 4.20 -11.60
N ALA A 40 -5.12 5.52 -11.72
CA ALA A 40 -4.71 6.46 -10.68
C ALA A 40 -5.42 6.11 -9.35
N ARG A 41 -4.64 6.08 -8.27
CA ARG A 41 -5.13 5.83 -6.92
C ARG A 41 -4.57 6.90 -5.99
N GLU A 42 -5.44 7.48 -5.20
CA GLU A 42 -5.10 8.35 -4.09
C GLU A 42 -5.77 7.81 -2.84
N HIS A 43 -5.20 8.10 -1.68
CA HIS A 43 -5.74 7.68 -0.39
C HIS A 43 -5.82 8.86 0.56
N GLU A 44 -6.82 8.81 1.43
CA GLU A 44 -7.02 9.78 2.52
C GLU A 44 -7.24 9.03 3.84
N PHE A 45 -6.63 9.51 4.92
CA PHE A 45 -6.86 8.99 6.27
C PHE A 45 -8.10 9.63 6.87
N GLY A 46 -8.83 8.88 7.70
CA GLY A 46 -10.01 9.38 8.39
C GLY A 46 -11.13 8.34 8.50
N TRP A 47 -12.07 8.64 9.38
CA TRP A 47 -13.23 7.78 9.65
C TRP A 47 -14.32 7.90 8.60
N HIS A 48 -14.34 9.01 7.87
CA HIS A 48 -15.22 9.30 6.76
C HIS A 48 -14.36 9.97 5.67
N PRO A 49 -14.70 9.78 4.39
CA PRO A 49 -13.98 10.46 3.33
C PRO A 49 -14.23 11.97 3.42
N GLU A 50 -13.17 12.80 3.38
CA GLU A 50 -13.34 14.26 3.42
C GLU A 50 -13.96 14.75 2.11
N SER A 51 -13.58 14.13 1.00
CA SER A 51 -14.19 14.40 -0.30
C SER A 51 -14.16 13.16 -1.18
N VAL A 52 -15.31 12.84 -1.80
CA VAL A 52 -15.38 11.79 -2.82
C VAL A 52 -15.25 12.46 -4.19
N PRO A 53 -14.12 12.27 -4.90
CA PRO A 53 -13.92 12.91 -6.20
C PRO A 53 -14.91 12.34 -7.24
N GLU A 54 -15.74 13.21 -7.81
CA GLU A 54 -16.66 12.85 -8.89
C GLU A 54 -15.93 12.56 -10.21
N THR A 55 -14.72 13.12 -10.38
CA THR A 55 -13.88 12.92 -11.56
C THR A 55 -12.43 12.69 -11.17
N CYS A 56 -11.71 11.94 -12.00
CA CYS A 56 -10.31 11.63 -11.78
C CYS A 56 -9.44 12.86 -12.05
N PRO A 57 -8.62 13.33 -11.08
CA PRO A 57 -7.76 14.49 -11.29
C PRO A 57 -6.66 14.24 -12.33
N ASN A 58 -6.34 12.97 -12.62
CA ASN A 58 -5.30 12.61 -13.57
C ASN A 58 -5.78 12.53 -15.03
N CYS A 59 -7.03 12.11 -15.29
CA CYS A 59 -7.53 11.93 -16.66
C CYS A 59 -8.92 12.51 -16.95
N GLY A 60 -9.61 13.06 -15.95
CA GLY A 60 -10.96 13.63 -16.09
C GLY A 60 -12.11 12.62 -16.18
N SER A 61 -11.83 11.31 -16.10
CA SER A 61 -12.87 10.28 -16.12
C SER A 61 -13.80 10.38 -14.90
N ASN A 62 -15.09 10.11 -15.08
CA ASN A 62 -16.08 9.98 -14.00
C ASN A 62 -16.14 8.56 -13.39
N ARG A 63 -15.29 7.63 -13.84
CA ARG A 63 -15.23 6.25 -13.33
C ARG A 63 -14.29 6.14 -12.13
N VAL A 64 -14.54 6.97 -11.13
CA VAL A 64 -13.82 6.93 -9.86
C VAL A 64 -14.65 6.15 -8.84
N VAL A 65 -14.03 5.14 -8.23
CA VAL A 65 -14.65 4.30 -7.20
C VAL A 65 -13.91 4.53 -5.89
N THR A 66 -14.66 4.79 -4.83
CA THR A 66 -14.12 4.95 -3.48
C THR A 66 -14.31 3.66 -2.69
N ALA A 67 -13.23 3.16 -2.08
CA ALA A 67 -13.23 2.01 -1.20
C ALA A 67 -12.80 2.42 0.21
N GLY A 68 -13.56 2.00 1.22
CA GLY A 68 -13.22 2.22 2.63
C GLY A 68 -14.40 2.10 3.59
N PRO A 69 -14.17 2.25 4.90
CA PRO A 69 -12.84 2.45 5.49
C PRO A 69 -12.01 1.15 5.44
N ILE A 70 -10.71 1.28 5.17
CA ILE A 70 -9.73 0.20 5.18
C ILE A 70 -8.48 0.63 5.96
N TRP A 71 -7.66 -0.33 6.38
CA TRP A 71 -6.36 -0.06 6.99
C TRP A 71 -5.39 0.52 5.96
N LEU A 72 -4.90 1.74 6.21
CA LEU A 72 -3.90 2.45 5.41
C LEU A 72 -2.54 2.56 6.12
N GLY A 73 -2.46 2.19 7.40
CA GLY A 73 -1.19 2.12 8.12
C GLY A 73 -0.31 0.95 7.65
N ALA A 74 0.83 0.77 8.32
CA ALA A 74 1.75 -0.30 8.01
C ALA A 74 1.10 -1.68 8.09
N VAL A 75 1.22 -2.46 7.01
CA VAL A 75 0.69 -3.83 6.97
C VAL A 75 1.72 -4.84 7.44
N ALA A 76 3.00 -4.57 7.27
CA ALA A 76 4.11 -5.42 7.71
C ALA A 76 5.05 -4.63 8.63
N ASP A 77 5.65 -5.33 9.58
CA ASP A 77 6.73 -4.81 10.43
C ASP A 77 8.01 -5.53 10.01
N SER A 78 8.97 -4.79 9.46
CA SER A 78 10.19 -5.36 8.89
C SER A 78 11.03 -6.06 9.94
N ASP A 79 11.21 -5.44 11.12
CA ASP A 79 12.00 -5.99 12.21
C ASP A 79 11.38 -7.29 12.77
N PHE A 80 10.06 -7.30 12.95
CA PHE A 80 9.31 -8.49 13.33
C PHE A 80 9.46 -9.59 12.28
N THR A 81 9.34 -9.24 11.00
CA THR A 81 9.43 -10.20 9.89
C THR A 81 10.81 -10.85 9.83
N GLU A 82 11.88 -10.06 9.98
CA GLU A 82 13.27 -10.57 10.01
C GLU A 82 13.54 -11.41 11.26
N ARG A 83 12.99 -11.04 12.43
CA ARG A 83 13.05 -11.90 13.62
C ARG A 83 12.39 -13.26 13.37
N VAL A 84 11.18 -13.29 12.81
CA VAL A 84 10.48 -14.54 12.46
C VAL A 84 11.29 -15.37 11.47
N ARG A 85 11.90 -14.71 10.48
CA ARG A 85 12.76 -15.36 9.48
C ARG A 85 14.00 -16.02 10.12
N GLY A 86 14.58 -15.40 11.16
CA GLY A 86 15.68 -15.97 11.95
C GLY A 86 15.33 -17.27 12.69
N HIS A 87 14.05 -17.56 12.89
CA HIS A 87 13.56 -18.78 13.53
C HIS A 87 13.27 -19.94 12.56
N LEU A 88 13.48 -19.76 11.25
CA LEU A 88 13.27 -20.84 10.28
C LEU A 88 14.33 -21.94 10.46
N THR A 89 13.88 -23.17 10.71
CA THR A 89 14.74 -24.36 10.82
C THR A 89 14.65 -25.24 9.58
N ASP A 90 15.62 -26.14 9.39
CA ASP A 90 15.60 -27.10 8.28
C ASP A 90 14.54 -28.20 8.43
N GLU A 91 13.99 -28.37 9.63
CA GLU A 91 12.85 -29.28 9.90
C GLU A 91 11.56 -28.79 9.21
N LEU A 92 11.47 -27.49 8.92
CA LEU A 92 10.38 -26.93 8.15
C LEU A 92 10.57 -27.31 6.67
N GLY A 93 9.80 -28.29 6.18
CA GLY A 93 9.88 -28.76 4.80
C GLY A 93 9.74 -27.66 3.73
N GLU A 94 9.08 -26.54 4.07
CA GLU A 94 8.89 -25.37 3.19
C GLU A 94 9.82 -24.19 3.55
N ARG A 95 10.95 -24.45 4.25
CA ARG A 95 11.90 -23.41 4.70
C ARG A 95 12.28 -22.43 3.61
N LYS A 96 12.65 -22.92 2.42
CA LYS A 96 13.10 -22.06 1.30
C LYS A 96 11.98 -21.12 0.83
N GLN A 97 10.75 -21.63 0.75
CA GLN A 97 9.57 -20.89 0.35
C GLN A 97 9.21 -19.84 1.40
N ALA A 98 9.27 -20.22 2.69
CA ALA A 98 9.05 -19.32 3.81
C ALA A 98 10.10 -18.19 3.87
N ASP A 99 11.38 -18.53 3.70
CA ASP A 99 12.48 -17.56 3.69
C ASP A 99 12.28 -16.52 2.58
N LYS A 100 11.98 -16.97 1.35
CA LYS A 100 11.73 -16.06 0.23
C LYS A 100 10.52 -15.15 0.48
N LEU A 101 9.43 -15.69 1.04
CA LEU A 101 8.24 -14.93 1.36
C LEU A 101 8.55 -13.86 2.41
N LEU A 102 9.17 -14.25 3.52
CA LEU A 102 9.50 -13.32 4.62
C LEU A 102 10.51 -12.26 4.18
N ALA A 103 11.53 -12.62 3.39
CA ALA A 103 12.46 -11.65 2.82
C ALA A 103 11.77 -10.63 1.90
N THR A 104 10.74 -11.08 1.15
CA THR A 104 9.95 -10.17 0.30
C THR A 104 9.13 -9.21 1.16
N VAL A 105 8.41 -9.74 2.16
CA VAL A 105 7.57 -8.93 3.06
C VAL A 105 8.40 -7.94 3.88
N ALA A 106 9.60 -8.33 4.35
CA ALA A 106 10.47 -7.46 5.14
C ALA A 106 11.02 -6.27 4.33
N ALA A 107 11.18 -6.43 3.01
CA ALA A 107 11.70 -5.42 2.11
C ALA A 107 10.61 -4.65 1.34
N GLU A 108 9.33 -5.01 1.52
CA GLU A 108 8.21 -4.38 0.83
C GLU A 108 8.02 -2.94 1.31
N LEU A 109 7.68 -2.03 0.39
CA LEU A 109 7.47 -0.63 0.72
C LEU A 109 6.21 -0.49 1.58
N ASP A 110 6.34 0.28 2.66
CA ASP A 110 5.22 0.64 3.51
C ASP A 110 4.39 1.77 2.89
N THR A 111 3.61 1.44 1.86
CA THR A 111 2.71 2.38 1.19
C THR A 111 1.37 1.72 0.87
N PRO A 112 0.25 2.43 1.04
CA PRO A 112 -1.04 1.96 0.59
C PRO A 112 -1.07 1.71 -0.91
N THR A 113 -1.55 0.54 -1.29
CA THR A 113 -1.73 0.09 -2.67
C THR A 113 -0.43 -0.08 -3.46
N HIS A 114 -0.50 -0.77 -4.59
CA HIS A 114 0.61 -0.92 -5.53
C HIS A 114 0.07 -0.88 -6.95
N TYR A 115 0.96 -0.75 -7.93
CA TYR A 115 0.61 -0.86 -9.34
C TYR A 115 1.09 -2.19 -9.92
N ASP A 116 0.19 -2.86 -10.65
CA ASP A 116 0.56 -4.00 -11.48
C ASP A 116 1.15 -3.51 -12.81
N GLN A 117 2.41 -3.87 -13.05
CA GLN A 117 3.14 -3.46 -14.25
C GLN A 117 2.43 -3.90 -15.54
N HIS A 118 1.91 -5.12 -15.59
CA HIS A 118 1.25 -5.65 -16.79
C HIS A 118 -0.03 -4.88 -17.11
N ARG A 119 -0.82 -4.54 -16.09
CA ARG A 119 -2.02 -3.70 -16.23
C ARG A 119 -1.67 -2.30 -16.70
N LEU A 120 -0.64 -1.67 -16.13
CA LEU A 120 -0.16 -0.35 -16.58
C LEU A 120 0.29 -0.39 -18.04
N CYS A 121 1.13 -1.37 -18.40
CA CYS A 121 1.61 -1.50 -19.77
C CYS A 121 0.47 -1.69 -20.77
N LYS A 122 -0.51 -2.52 -20.43
CA LYS A 122 -1.73 -2.71 -21.23
C LYS A 122 -2.51 -1.40 -21.38
N GLN A 123 -2.68 -0.65 -20.28
CA GLN A 123 -3.39 0.63 -20.30
C GLN A 123 -2.69 1.69 -21.17
N TRP A 124 -1.36 1.68 -21.20
CA TRP A 124 -0.57 2.62 -22.01
C TRP A 124 -0.30 2.15 -23.44
N GLY A 125 -0.87 1.02 -23.88
CA GLY A 125 -0.59 0.45 -25.19
C GLY A 125 0.88 0.06 -25.39
N SER A 126 1.59 -0.24 -24.30
CA SER A 126 3.02 -0.57 -24.31
C SER A 126 3.27 -2.04 -24.00
N ARG A 127 4.38 -2.59 -24.50
CA ARG A 127 4.77 -3.96 -24.18
C ARG A 127 5.39 -4.01 -22.78
N PRO A 128 5.02 -5.00 -21.93
CA PRO A 128 5.72 -5.24 -20.68
C PRO A 128 7.20 -5.53 -20.93
N THR A 129 8.07 -4.87 -20.18
CA THR A 129 9.52 -5.09 -20.17
C THR A 129 9.95 -5.82 -18.89
N PRO A 130 11.19 -6.31 -18.77
CA PRO A 130 11.72 -6.76 -17.49
C PRO A 130 11.56 -5.68 -16.40
N TRP A 131 11.31 -6.09 -15.16
CA TRP A 131 11.04 -5.19 -14.03
C TRP A 131 12.12 -4.12 -13.86
N THR A 132 13.40 -4.50 -13.92
CA THR A 132 14.53 -3.56 -13.80
C THR A 132 14.49 -2.47 -14.86
N SER A 133 14.29 -2.84 -16.13
CA SER A 133 14.14 -1.87 -17.22
C SER A 133 12.92 -0.96 -17.05
N PHE A 134 11.81 -1.51 -16.55
CA PHE A 134 10.60 -0.76 -16.27
C PHE A 134 10.82 0.26 -15.15
N TRP A 135 11.43 -0.16 -14.05
CA TRP A 135 11.72 0.67 -12.90
C TRP A 135 12.62 1.86 -13.24
N THR A 136 13.75 1.62 -13.94
CA THR A 136 14.65 2.69 -14.38
C THR A 136 13.93 3.73 -15.27
N ARG A 137 13.00 3.27 -16.12
CA ARG A 137 12.17 4.17 -16.93
C ARG A 137 11.24 5.01 -16.06
N CYS A 138 10.61 4.43 -15.04
CA CYS A 138 9.76 5.14 -14.10
C CYS A 138 10.54 6.20 -13.30
N GLU A 139 11.72 5.87 -12.77
CA GLU A 139 12.58 6.83 -12.05
C GLU A 139 12.99 8.00 -12.94
N THR A 140 13.36 7.73 -14.18
CA THR A 140 13.72 8.76 -15.17
C THR A 140 12.54 9.69 -15.50
N LEU A 141 11.31 9.18 -15.46
CA LEU A 141 10.10 9.98 -15.69
C LEU A 141 9.67 10.75 -14.44
N ALA A 142 9.80 10.16 -13.25
CA ALA A 142 9.47 10.80 -11.98
C ALA A 142 10.36 12.03 -11.74
N THR A 143 11.66 11.94 -12.04
CA THR A 143 12.62 13.06 -11.95
C THR A 143 12.35 14.19 -12.93
N ARG A 144 11.52 13.97 -13.96
CA ARG A 144 11.16 14.99 -14.97
C ARG A 144 9.82 15.69 -14.70
N ARG A 145 9.04 15.21 -13.72
CA ARG A 145 7.73 15.77 -13.41
C ARG A 145 7.88 16.84 -12.32
N PRO A 146 7.44 18.10 -12.53
CA PRO A 146 7.42 19.08 -11.45
C PRO A 146 6.47 18.60 -10.35
N ALA A 147 6.85 18.85 -9.09
CA ALA A 147 6.15 18.37 -7.91
C ALA A 147 4.68 18.83 -7.88
N HIS A 148 3.77 18.01 -8.38
CA HIS A 148 2.37 18.10 -8.00
C HIS A 148 2.23 17.48 -6.62
N SER A 149 2.42 18.34 -5.61
CA SER A 149 1.83 18.29 -4.27
C SER A 149 1.31 16.93 -3.79
N THR A 150 2.20 16.11 -3.22
CA THR A 150 1.83 15.02 -2.31
C THR A 150 2.33 15.34 -0.91
N ALA A 151 1.53 16.09 -0.16
CA ALA A 151 1.48 16.05 1.30
C ALA A 151 0.32 16.95 1.77
N ALA A 152 -0.82 16.36 2.12
CA ALA A 152 -1.73 17.03 3.04
C ALA A 152 -0.99 17.16 4.38
N PRO A 153 -0.81 18.37 4.95
CA PRO A 153 -0.15 18.53 6.23
C PRO A 153 -1.00 17.88 7.32
N ARG A 154 -0.35 17.14 8.23
CA ARG A 154 -0.97 16.71 9.50
C ARG A 154 -1.43 17.95 10.25
N SER A 155 -2.71 18.29 10.16
CA SER A 155 -3.31 19.30 11.03
C SER A 155 -3.40 18.70 12.43
N LYS A 156 -2.51 19.16 13.31
CA LYS A 156 -2.61 18.89 14.74
C LYS A 156 -3.92 19.52 15.23
N LEU A 157 -4.95 18.72 15.41
CA LEU A 157 -6.08 19.08 16.25
C LEU A 157 -5.57 19.18 17.70
N THR A 158 -5.29 20.40 18.15
CA THR A 158 -5.12 20.70 19.58
C THR A 158 -6.49 20.62 20.25
N PRO A 159 -6.67 19.83 21.32
CA PRO A 159 -7.91 19.84 22.08
C PRO A 159 -8.05 21.14 22.87
N LYS A 160 -9.26 21.69 22.89
CA LYS A 160 -9.70 22.66 23.90
C LYS A 160 -10.11 21.94 25.17
#